data_AF-A0A3P1CKN1-F1
#
_entry.id   AF-A0A3P1CKN1-F1
#
_cell.length_a   1.000
_cell.length_b   1.000
_cell.length_c   1.000
_cell.angle_alpha   90.00
_cell.angle_beta   90.00
_cell.angle_gamma   90.00
#
_symmetry.space_group_name_H-M   'P 1'
#
loop_
_entity.id
_entity.type
_entity.pdbx_description
1 polymer ?
#
loop_
_entity_poly.entity_id
_entity_poly.type
_entity_poly.pdbx_seq_one_letter_code
_entity_poly.pdbx_strand_id
1 'polypeptide(L)'
;MKKFIFSVFVALAVSASTVTFANTDNEKAAGSYQVGMYPSLEAAKVNVLVAKEKGSFLNVQLLDAKGLVLATHRLNKNETATRTRFDLSQLEDGTYKIVVGDGASQVIKEVNLQTKTPVQPERLISLR
;
A
#
# COMPACT_ATOMS: atom_id res chain seq x y z
N MET A 1 0.36 -62.18 26.91
CA MET A 1 -0.99 -61.65 27.15
C MET A 1 -1.08 -60.25 26.57
N LYS A 2 -2.09 -60.05 25.70
CA LYS A 2 -2.82 -58.80 25.34
C LYS A 2 -2.03 -57.56 24.88
N LYS A 3 -2.16 -57.32 23.56
CA LYS A 3 -1.92 -56.04 22.87
C LYS A 3 -3.02 -55.04 23.26
N PHE A 4 -2.67 -53.78 23.50
CA PHE A 4 -3.66 -52.70 23.59
C PHE A 4 -3.27 -51.59 22.61
N ILE A 5 -4.03 -51.52 21.53
CA ILE A 5 -3.98 -50.47 20.52
C ILE A 5 -5.01 -49.44 20.99
N PHE A 6 -4.56 -48.27 21.44
CA PHE A 6 -5.45 -47.14 21.68
C PHE A 6 -5.29 -46.17 20.51
N SER A 7 -6.18 -46.31 19.53
CA SER A 7 -6.34 -45.37 18.42
C SER A 7 -7.17 -44.19 18.93
N VAL A 8 -6.54 -43.04 19.12
CA VAL A 8 -7.25 -41.78 19.37
C VAL A 8 -7.32 -41.05 18.03
N PHE A 9 -8.48 -41.11 17.40
CA PHE A 9 -8.85 -40.27 16.26
C PHE A 9 -8.97 -38.82 16.75
N VAL A 10 -7.97 -37.98 16.47
CA VAL A 10 -8.09 -36.53 16.57
C VAL A 10 -8.64 -36.02 15.25
N ALA A 11 -9.95 -35.78 15.19
CA ALA A 11 -10.56 -35.03 14.10
C ALA A 11 -10.19 -33.55 14.28
N LEU A 12 -9.11 -33.13 13.62
CA LEU A 12 -8.72 -31.73 13.54
C LEU A 12 -9.66 -31.03 12.56
N ALA A 13 -10.76 -30.48 13.08
CA ALA A 13 -11.62 -29.57 12.33
C ALA A 13 -10.81 -28.29 12.06
N VAL A 14 -10.23 -28.20 10.85
CA VAL A 14 -9.64 -26.96 10.35
C VAL A 14 -10.79 -26.04 10.00
N SER A 15 -11.20 -25.22 10.96
CA SER A 15 -12.10 -24.10 10.72
C SER A 15 -11.41 -23.13 9.76
N ALA A 16 -11.79 -23.16 8.49
CA ALA A 16 -11.40 -22.15 7.52
C ALA A 16 -12.06 -20.82 7.91
N SER A 17 -11.36 -20.01 8.69
CA SER A 17 -11.73 -18.62 8.90
C SER A 17 -11.51 -17.87 7.58
N THR A 18 -12.59 -17.55 6.89
CA THR A 18 -12.58 -16.60 5.78
C THR A 18 -12.12 -15.25 6.33
N VAL A 19 -10.89 -14.84 5.98
CA VAL A 19 -10.43 -13.48 6.23
C VAL A 19 -11.17 -12.55 5.27
N THR A 20 -12.25 -11.96 5.73
CA THR A 20 -12.89 -10.85 5.02
C THR A 20 -11.95 -9.66 5.10
N PHE A 21 -11.26 -9.33 4.00
CA PHE A 21 -10.54 -8.07 3.90
C PHE A 21 -11.58 -6.94 3.88
N ALA A 22 -11.82 -6.35 5.04
CA ALA A 22 -12.55 -5.10 5.13
C ALA A 22 -11.72 -4.06 4.36
N ASN A 23 -12.23 -3.62 3.21
CA ASN A 23 -11.75 -2.43 2.54
C ASN A 23 -12.27 -1.24 3.35
N THR A 24 -11.57 -0.97 4.45
CA THR A 24 -11.86 0.22 5.24
C THR A 24 -11.03 1.33 4.64
N ASP A 25 -11.70 2.27 3.98
CA ASP A 25 -11.27 3.67 3.91
C ASP A 25 -11.19 4.20 5.36
N ASN A 26 -10.22 3.69 6.12
CA ASN A 26 -9.80 4.24 7.39
C ASN A 26 -8.86 5.41 7.07
N GLU A 27 -9.40 6.48 6.48
CA GLU A 27 -8.86 7.80 6.76
C GLU A 27 -9.20 8.11 8.22
N LYS A 28 -8.45 7.51 9.17
CA LYS A 28 -8.39 8.05 10.52
C LYS A 28 -7.89 9.47 10.36
N ALA A 29 -8.68 10.44 10.82
CA ALA A 29 -8.36 11.85 10.75
C ALA A 29 -6.86 12.06 10.99
N ALA A 30 -6.18 12.52 9.95
CA ALA A 30 -4.75 12.74 9.96
C ALA A 30 -4.41 13.55 11.22
N GLY A 31 -3.31 13.20 11.90
CA GLY A 31 -2.68 14.15 12.81
C GLY A 31 -2.40 15.47 12.06
N SER A 32 -1.92 16.50 12.76
CA SER A 32 -1.70 17.86 12.24
C SER A 32 -0.66 17.96 11.09
N TYR A 33 -0.91 17.28 9.98
CA TYR A 33 -0.03 17.14 8.83
C TYR A 33 -0.84 16.98 7.54
N GLN A 34 -0.31 17.55 6.47
CA GLN A 34 -0.89 17.60 5.14
C GLN A 34 -0.07 16.72 4.20
N VAL A 35 -0.74 15.96 3.34
CA VAL A 35 -0.09 15.03 2.41
C VAL A 35 -0.57 15.27 0.99
N GLY A 36 0.35 15.68 0.11
CA GLY A 36 0.15 15.79 -1.33
C GLY A 36 0.82 14.63 -2.06
N MET A 37 0.16 14.05 -3.06
CA MET A 37 0.72 12.99 -3.89
C MET A 37 0.38 13.23 -5.36
N TYR A 38 1.37 13.07 -6.24
CA TYR A 38 1.17 13.19 -7.69
C TYR A 38 2.16 12.32 -8.48
N PRO A 39 1.76 11.83 -9.67
CA PRO A 39 2.65 11.11 -10.57
C PRO A 39 3.74 12.03 -11.12
N SER A 40 4.95 11.51 -11.29
CA SER A 40 6.02 12.21 -12.01
C SER A 40 5.77 12.19 -13.52
N LEU A 41 6.43 13.10 -14.25
CA LEU A 41 6.51 13.03 -15.71
C LEU A 41 7.26 11.77 -16.19
N GLU A 42 8.16 11.27 -15.36
CA GLU A 42 8.81 9.97 -15.55
C GLU A 42 7.84 8.84 -15.18
N ALA A 43 7.71 7.86 -16.08
CA ALA A 43 6.84 6.70 -15.86
C ALA A 43 7.19 5.96 -14.56
N ALA A 44 6.15 5.42 -13.91
CA ALA A 44 6.28 4.62 -12.69
C ALA A 44 6.97 5.33 -11.51
N LYS A 45 6.94 6.68 -11.45
CA LYS A 45 7.45 7.42 -10.28
C LYS A 45 6.35 8.26 -9.66
N VAL A 46 6.30 8.28 -8.33
CA VAL A 46 5.32 9.07 -7.56
C VAL A 46 6.06 10.00 -6.63
N ASN A 47 5.65 11.27 -6.63
CA ASN A 47 6.14 12.28 -5.70
C ASN A 47 5.15 12.39 -4.52
N VAL A 48 5.68 12.42 -3.31
CA VAL A 48 4.94 12.58 -2.07
C VAL A 48 5.50 13.80 -1.34
N LEU A 49 4.61 14.71 -0.97
CA LEU A 49 4.92 15.88 -0.17
C LEU A 49 4.20 15.75 1.15
N VAL A 50 4.92 15.99 2.22
CA VAL A 50 4.35 15.99 3.57
C VAL A 50 4.74 17.29 4.24
N ALA A 51 3.77 17.97 4.84
CA ALA A 51 3.99 19.09 5.74
C ALA A 51 3.40 18.75 7.11
N LYS A 52 4.11 19.05 8.19
CA LYS A 52 3.71 18.77 9.57
C LYS A 52 4.20 19.86 10.51
N GLU A 53 3.56 19.96 11.67
CA GLU A 53 4.09 20.74 12.79
C GLU A 53 5.35 20.08 13.40
N LYS A 54 6.14 20.88 14.11
CA LYS A 54 7.29 20.36 14.88
C LYS A 54 6.82 19.51 16.06
N GLY A 55 7.69 18.62 16.54
CA GLY A 55 7.48 17.87 17.78
C GLY A 55 7.16 16.38 17.59
N SER A 56 6.56 16.00 16.46
CA SER A 56 6.28 14.59 16.12
C SER A 56 7.16 14.09 14.99
N PHE A 57 7.51 12.80 15.00
CA PHE A 57 8.11 12.17 13.82
C PHE A 57 6.99 11.63 12.91
N LEU A 58 7.24 11.54 11.61
CA LEU A 58 6.35 10.87 10.66
C LEU A 58 7.16 9.89 9.81
N ASN A 59 6.56 8.77 9.46
CA ASN A 59 7.08 7.86 8.45
C ASN A 59 6.23 7.97 7.20
N VAL A 60 6.88 8.02 6.04
CA VAL A 60 6.28 7.92 4.72
C VAL A 60 6.71 6.56 4.16
N GLN A 61 5.78 5.63 4.03
CA GLN A 61 6.06 4.24 3.68
C GLN A 61 5.38 3.89 2.36
N LEU A 62 6.10 3.15 1.51
CA LEU A 62 5.53 2.48 0.35
C LEU A 62 5.29 1.02 0.71
N LEU A 63 4.05 0.56 0.58
CA LEU A 63 3.64 -0.81 0.85
C LEU A 63 3.11 -1.47 -0.42
N ASP A 64 3.34 -2.77 -0.55
CA ASP A 64 2.69 -3.60 -1.55
C ASP A 64 1.22 -3.91 -1.19
N ALA A 65 0.53 -4.64 -2.08
CA ALA A 65 -0.85 -5.08 -1.85
C ALA A 65 -1.03 -6.00 -0.63
N LYS A 66 0.04 -6.67 -0.18
CA LYS A 66 0.06 -7.57 0.99
C LYS A 66 0.38 -6.83 2.29
N GLY A 67 0.69 -5.53 2.22
CA GLY A 67 1.08 -4.71 3.36
C GLY A 67 2.57 -4.81 3.71
N LEU A 68 3.41 -5.41 2.86
CA LEU A 68 4.85 -5.44 3.02
C LEU A 68 5.43 -4.04 2.74
N VAL A 69 6.21 -3.51 3.68
CA VAL A 69 6.90 -2.23 3.50
C VAL A 69 8.07 -2.42 2.54
N LEU A 70 7.97 -1.83 1.36
CA LEU A 70 8.99 -1.82 0.31
C LEU A 70 10.02 -0.70 0.52
N ALA A 71 9.57 0.44 1.03
CA ALA A 71 10.44 1.58 1.33
C ALA A 71 9.88 2.41 2.49
N THR A 72 10.78 3.07 3.23
CA THR A 72 10.42 4.00 4.30
C THR A 72 11.29 5.24 4.22
N HIS A 73 10.66 6.41 4.29
CA HIS A 73 11.30 7.69 4.49
C HIS A 73 10.84 8.29 5.81
N ARG A 74 11.78 8.61 6.70
CA ARG A 74 11.47 9.12 8.04
C ARG A 74 11.65 10.62 8.09
N LEU A 75 10.67 11.30 8.67
CA LEU A 75 10.68 12.71 8.98
C LEU A 75 10.79 12.93 10.48
N ASN A 76 11.86 13.59 10.89
CA ASN A 76 12.20 13.79 12.29
C ASN A 76 11.40 14.93 12.91
N LYS A 77 11.46 15.02 14.24
CA LYS A 77 10.68 15.98 15.03
C LYS A 77 10.96 17.45 14.67
N ASN A 78 12.18 17.75 14.22
CA ASN A 78 12.63 19.11 13.89
C ASN A 78 12.32 19.51 12.45
N GLU A 79 12.01 18.55 11.58
CA GLU A 79 11.69 18.77 10.18
C GLU A 79 10.18 19.05 10.06
N THR A 80 9.81 20.06 9.29
CA THR A 80 8.38 20.44 9.12
C THR A 80 7.84 20.05 7.76
N ALA A 81 8.70 19.78 6.77
CA ALA A 81 8.25 19.39 5.45
C ALA A 81 9.25 18.45 4.79
N THR A 82 8.76 17.66 3.83
CA THR A 82 9.59 16.82 3.00
C THR A 82 8.99 16.62 1.62
N ARG A 83 9.87 16.31 0.69
CA ARG A 83 9.50 15.80 -0.62
C ARG A 83 10.27 14.51 -0.86
N THR A 84 9.54 13.42 -1.03
CA THR A 84 10.10 12.11 -1.32
C THR A 84 9.58 11.65 -2.66
N ARG A 85 10.44 11.00 -3.46
CA ARG A 85 10.05 10.36 -4.70
C ARG A 85 10.24 8.85 -4.55
N PHE A 86 9.17 8.10 -4.78
CA PHE A 86 9.24 6.65 -4.88
C PHE A 86 9.37 6.26 -6.35
N ASP A 87 10.31 5.36 -6.62
CA ASP A 87 10.51 4.76 -7.94
C ASP A 87 9.91 3.35 -7.92
N LEU A 88 8.85 3.16 -8.71
CA LEU A 88 8.12 1.90 -8.86
C LEU A 88 8.50 1.19 -10.17
N SER A 89 9.49 1.69 -10.92
CA SER A 89 9.85 1.15 -12.25
C SER A 89 10.31 -0.31 -12.24
N GLN A 90 10.81 -0.79 -11.10
CA GLN A 90 11.26 -2.18 -10.90
C GLN A 90 10.20 -3.06 -10.23
N LEU A 91 8.98 -2.54 -10.05
CA LEU A 91 7.89 -3.26 -9.41
C LEU A 91 6.90 -3.78 -10.46
N GLU A 92 6.23 -4.88 -10.16
CA GLU A 92 5.17 -5.43 -11.01
C GLU A 92 3.94 -4.53 -11.00
N ASP A 93 3.20 -4.52 -12.12
CA ASP A 93 1.90 -3.85 -12.22
C ASP A 93 0.97 -4.34 -11.10
N GLY A 94 0.33 -3.41 -10.40
CA GLY A 94 -0.47 -3.73 -9.22
C GLY A 94 -0.85 -2.51 -8.40
N THR A 95 -1.55 -2.76 -7.29
CA THR A 95 -1.95 -1.73 -6.34
C THR A 95 -0.95 -1.64 -5.20
N TYR A 96 -0.45 -0.43 -4.98
CA TYR A 96 0.47 -0.08 -3.89
C TYR A 96 -0.17 0.96 -2.99
N LYS A 97 0.35 1.08 -1.76
CA LYS A 97 -0.15 2.05 -0.79
C LYS A 97 0.99 2.94 -0.29
N ILE A 98 0.77 4.24 -0.32
CA ILE A 98 1.60 5.20 0.42
C ILE A 98 0.93 5.44 1.77
N VAL A 99 1.63 5.09 2.85
CA VAL A 99 1.16 5.29 4.22
C VAL A 99 2.01 6.37 4.87
N VAL A 100 1.36 7.45 5.33
CA VAL A 100 2.02 8.55 6.05
C VAL A 100 1.46 8.62 7.47
N GLY A 101 2.29 8.37 8.49
CA GLY A 101 1.82 8.37 9.86
C GLY A 101 2.92 8.32 10.93
N ASP A 102 2.51 8.56 12.17
CA ASP A 102 3.34 8.47 13.38
C ASP A 102 3.12 7.18 14.17
N GLY A 103 2.24 6.29 13.66
CA GLY A 103 1.82 5.05 14.29
C GLY A 103 0.51 5.17 15.08
N ALA A 104 0.07 6.38 15.44
CA ALA A 104 -1.21 6.64 16.08
C ALA A 104 -2.26 7.13 15.07
N SER A 105 -1.86 8.05 14.19
CA SER A 105 -2.64 8.49 13.03
C SER A 105 -1.91 8.16 11.73
N GLN A 106 -2.67 7.90 10.68
CA GLN A 106 -2.13 7.58 9.36
C GLN A 106 -3.05 8.05 8.25
N VAL A 107 -2.45 8.56 7.18
CA VAL A 107 -3.07 8.84 5.89
C VAL A 107 -2.62 7.76 4.93
N ILE A 108 -3.56 7.09 4.30
CA ILE A 108 -3.30 6.03 3.32
C ILE A 108 -3.76 6.54 1.96
N LYS A 109 -2.86 6.51 0.97
CA LYS A 109 -3.18 6.82 -0.43
C LYS A 109 -2.83 5.64 -1.33
N GLU A 110 -3.78 5.20 -2.13
CA GLU A 110 -3.55 4.12 -3.09
C GLU A 110 -2.92 4.63 -4.38
N VAL A 111 -2.03 3.82 -4.94
CA VAL A 111 -1.35 4.04 -6.23
C VAL A 111 -1.54 2.79 -7.06
N ASN A 112 -2.18 2.91 -8.22
CA ASN A 112 -2.29 1.82 -9.17
C ASN A 112 -1.19 1.96 -10.23
N LEU A 113 -0.27 1.00 -10.25
CA LEU A 113 0.82 0.93 -11.23
C LEU A 113 0.36 0.13 -12.44
N GLN A 114 0.32 0.80 -13.60
CA GLN A 114 0.03 0.18 -14.90
C GLN A 114 1.09 0.66 -15.89
N THR A 115 1.99 -0.22 -16.27
CA THR A 115 3.09 0.09 -17.20
C THR A 115 2.73 -0.23 -18.66
N LYS A 116 1.63 -0.97 -18.89
CA LYS A 116 1.16 -1.31 -20.23
C LYS A 116 0.36 -0.16 -20.85
N THR A 117 0.85 0.37 -21.96
CA THR A 117 0.11 1.35 -22.77
C THR A 117 -1.16 0.70 -23.33
N PRO A 118 -2.35 1.32 -23.15
CA PRO A 118 -3.56 0.82 -23.77
C PRO A 118 -3.42 0.82 -25.30
N VAL A 119 -3.62 -0.33 -25.93
CA VAL A 119 -3.70 -0.41 -27.40
C VAL A 119 -5.03 0.22 -27.81
N GLN A 120 -5.00 1.38 -28.47
CA GLN A 120 -6.22 2.00 -28.99
C GLN A 120 -6.79 1.11 -30.11
N PRO A 121 -8.07 0.71 -30.06
CA PRO A 121 -8.66 -0.07 -31.13
C PRO A 121 -8.78 0.80 -32.39
N GLU A 122 -8.09 0.42 -33.46
CA GLU A 122 -8.30 1.01 -34.79
C GLU A 122 -9.69 0.57 -35.30
N ARG A 123 -10.59 1.55 -35.48
CA ARG A 123 -11.84 1.33 -36.23
C ARG A 123 -11.66 1.83 -37.64
N LEU A 124 -11.48 0.91 -38.59
CA LEU A 124 -11.56 1.22 -40.02
C LEU A 124 -13.04 1.22 -40.43
N ILE A 125 -13.55 2.38 -40.84
CA ILE A 125 -14.89 2.50 -41.41
C ILE A 125 -14.71 2.58 -42.93
N SER A 126 -15.13 1.54 -43.66
CA SER A 126 -15.18 1.60 -45.12
C SER A 126 -16.52 2.20 -45.53
N LEU A 127 -16.48 3.32 -46.25
CA LEU A 127 -17.65 3.85 -46.95
C LEU A 127 -17.72 3.16 -48.32
N ARG A 128 -18.93 2.74 -48.73
CA ARG A 128 -19.23 2.24 -50.08
C ARG A 128 -20.25 3.17 -50.73
#